data_AF-A0A6V8CCM6-F1
#
_entry.id   AF-A0A6V8CCM6-F1
#
_cell.length_a   1.000
_cell.length_b   1.000
_cell.length_c   1.000
_cell.angle_alpha   90.00
_cell.angle_beta   90.00
_cell.angle_gamma   90.00
#
_symmetry.space_group_name_H-M   'P 1'
#
loop_
_entity.id
_entity.type
_entity.pdbx_description
1 polymer ?
#
loop_
_entity_poly.entity_id
_entity_poly.type
_entity_poly.pdbx_seq_one_letter_code
_entity_poly.pdbx_strand_id
1 'polypeptide(L)'
;MDASSILNTKVWLLIIAVMHMVMGVGGSYAQFGADQLALIGFFATVGTYLFYAGLMTEGQEQARLAAVLCGPVFVWFVISAAMGLEMANEPAAPFPQAIIPMILWGMPALCGVMGWNMDESTPTEA
;
A
#
# COMPACT_ATOMS: atom_id res chain seq x y z
N MET A 1 21.07 -7.78 -1.42
CA MET A 1 19.78 -8.13 -0.79
C MET A 1 19.34 -9.45 -1.35
N ASP A 2 19.08 -10.45 -0.52
CA ASP A 2 18.45 -11.68 -1.00
C ASP A 2 16.93 -11.45 -1.22
N ALA A 3 16.26 -12.36 -1.93
CA ALA A 3 14.83 -12.23 -2.24
C ALA A 3 13.92 -12.21 -0.98
N SER A 4 14.30 -12.91 0.09
CA SER A 4 13.57 -12.92 1.37
C SER A 4 13.63 -11.56 2.08
N SER A 5 14.75 -10.83 1.94
CA SER A 5 14.87 -9.48 2.49
C SER A 5 13.99 -8.45 1.76
N ILE A 6 13.70 -8.68 0.48
CA ILE A 6 12.81 -7.85 -0.32
C ILE A 6 11.35 -8.22 -0.08
N LEU A 7 11.02 -9.49 0.17
CA LEU A 7 9.64 -9.95 0.36
C LEU A 7 9.19 -9.91 1.83
N ASN A 8 9.50 -8.81 2.53
CA ASN A 8 9.12 -8.62 3.92
C ASN A 8 7.85 -7.75 4.03
N THR A 9 6.73 -8.36 4.45
CA THR A 9 5.42 -7.68 4.57
C THR A 9 5.49 -6.45 5.48
N LYS A 10 6.10 -6.58 6.66
CA LYS A 10 6.21 -5.49 7.65
C LYS A 10 6.95 -4.28 7.05
N VAL A 11 8.09 -4.52 6.39
CA VAL A 11 8.88 -3.46 5.77
C VAL A 11 8.07 -2.71 4.73
N TRP A 12 7.40 -3.42 3.81
CA TRP A 12 6.60 -2.77 2.77
C TRP A 12 5.40 -2.01 3.33
N LEU A 13 4.71 -2.56 4.34
CA LEU A 13 3.62 -1.86 5.03
C LEU A 13 4.09 -0.54 5.67
N LEU A 14 5.26 -0.55 6.31
CA LEU A 14 5.81 0.67 6.92
C LEU A 14 6.25 1.69 5.88
N ILE A 15 6.85 1.24 4.77
CA ILE A 15 7.20 2.13 3.66
C ILE A 15 5.94 2.82 3.15
N ILE A 16 4.90 2.07 2.76
CA ILE A 16 3.68 2.68 2.20
C ILE A 16 2.94 3.55 3.22
N ALA A 17 2.92 3.19 4.50
CA ALA A 17 2.32 4.00 5.56
C ALA A 17 3.02 5.37 5.70
N VAL A 18 4.36 5.37 5.73
CA VAL A 18 5.15 6.62 5.75
C VAL A 18 4.91 7.44 4.49
N MET A 19 4.89 6.81 3.31
CA MET A 19 4.62 7.53 2.07
C MET A 19 3.22 8.15 2.04
N HIS A 20 2.21 7.50 2.65
CA HIS A 20 0.87 8.08 2.79
C HIS A 20 0.86 9.30 3.69
N MET A 21 1.57 9.28 4.82
CA MET A 21 1.62 10.44 5.71
C MET A 21 2.47 11.58 5.12
N VAL A 22 3.62 11.28 4.53
CA VAL A 22 4.51 12.32 4.00
C VAL A 22 3.99 12.87 2.68
N MET A 23 3.72 12.03 1.69
CA MET A 23 3.27 12.51 0.37
C MET A 23 1.75 12.69 0.30
N GLY A 24 0.98 11.72 0.79
CA GLY A 24 -0.49 11.78 0.72
C GLY A 24 -1.09 12.84 1.65
N VAL A 25 -0.56 13.03 2.86
CA VAL A 25 -1.04 14.08 3.78
C VAL A 25 -0.22 15.34 3.62
N GLY A 26 1.10 15.27 3.89
CA GLY A 26 1.98 16.45 3.86
C GLY A 26 2.10 17.06 2.46
N GLY A 27 2.33 16.25 1.44
CA GLY A 27 2.43 16.69 0.04
C GLY A 27 1.12 17.28 -0.48
N SER A 28 -0.01 16.61 -0.25
CA SER A 28 -1.32 17.15 -0.65
C SER A 28 -1.68 18.42 0.11
N TYR A 29 -1.33 18.55 1.39
CA TYR A 29 -1.54 19.81 2.12
C TYR A 29 -0.65 20.94 1.58
N ALA A 30 0.61 20.65 1.25
CA ALA A 30 1.51 21.62 0.61
C ALA A 30 1.01 22.07 -0.77
N GLN A 31 0.33 21.20 -1.51
CA GLN A 31 -0.20 21.50 -2.85
C GLN A 31 -1.56 22.19 -2.83
N PHE A 32 -2.50 21.71 -2.02
CA PHE A 32 -3.91 22.12 -2.05
C PHE A 32 -4.35 22.93 -0.82
N GLY A 33 -3.50 23.06 0.20
CA GLY A 33 -3.84 23.76 1.44
C GLY A 33 -5.06 23.17 2.13
N ALA A 34 -5.86 24.04 2.74
CA ALA A 34 -7.07 23.65 3.47
C ALA A 34 -8.28 23.35 2.56
N ASP A 35 -8.17 23.59 1.24
CA ASP A 35 -9.30 23.49 0.32
C ASP A 35 -9.71 22.04 0.03
N GLN A 36 -8.80 21.10 0.24
CA GLN A 36 -9.01 19.66 0.01
C GLN A 36 -8.82 18.83 1.29
N LEU A 37 -9.18 19.37 2.46
CA LEU A 37 -9.01 18.69 3.76
C LEU A 37 -9.69 17.31 3.83
N ALA A 38 -10.81 17.12 3.14
CA ALA A 38 -11.48 15.81 3.10
C ALA A 38 -10.62 14.75 2.41
N LEU A 39 -10.01 15.07 1.26
CA LEU A 39 -9.08 14.19 0.54
C LEU A 39 -7.81 13.92 1.37
N ILE A 40 -7.26 14.96 1.99
CA ILE A 40 -6.08 14.87 2.86
C ILE A 40 -6.38 13.98 4.08
N GLY A 41 -7.54 14.15 4.71
CA GLY A 41 -8.00 13.31 5.82
C GLY A 41 -8.22 11.85 5.41
N PHE A 42 -8.66 11.60 4.18
CA PHE A 42 -8.73 10.24 3.63
C PHE A 42 -7.35 9.59 3.55
N PHE A 43 -6.33 10.29 3.02
CA PHE A 43 -4.95 9.76 3.01
C PHE A 43 -4.42 9.49 4.42
N ALA A 44 -4.72 10.35 5.40
CA ALA A 44 -4.34 10.16 6.80
C ALA A 44 -5.01 8.91 7.41
N THR A 45 -6.29 8.68 7.08
CA THR A 45 -7.05 7.51 7.53
C THR A 45 -6.43 6.22 6.96
N VAL A 46 -6.14 6.21 5.65
CA VAL A 46 -5.47 5.09 4.99
C VAL A 46 -4.09 4.83 5.61
N GLY A 47 -3.28 5.88 5.80
CA GLY A 47 -1.97 5.78 6.46
C GLY A 47 -2.06 5.18 7.86
N THR A 48 -3.09 5.54 8.63
CA THR A 48 -3.33 5.00 9.98
C THR A 48 -3.62 3.50 9.95
N TYR A 49 -4.44 3.01 9.02
CA TYR A 49 -4.70 1.58 8.86
C TYR A 49 -3.46 0.80 8.43
N LEU A 50 -2.61 1.39 7.57
CA LEU A 50 -1.35 0.78 7.16
C LEU A 50 -0.35 0.72 8.32
N PHE A 51 -0.27 1.75 9.17
CA PHE A 51 0.53 1.70 10.40
C PHE A 51 0.01 0.66 11.38
N TYR A 52 -1.30 0.56 11.57
CA TYR A 52 -1.90 -0.49 12.39
C TYR A 52 -1.48 -1.87 11.86
N ALA A 53 -1.62 -2.12 10.57
CA ALA A 53 -1.19 -3.38 9.96
C ALA A 53 0.32 -3.63 10.11
N GLY A 54 1.17 -2.61 10.00
CA GLY A 54 2.63 -2.76 10.11
C GLY A 54 3.14 -2.95 11.53
N LEU A 55 2.50 -2.29 12.51
CA LEU A 55 3.01 -2.18 13.89
C LEU A 55 2.24 -3.01 14.91
N MET A 56 0.97 -3.33 14.64
CA MET A 56 0.06 -3.95 15.63
C MET A 56 -0.38 -5.36 15.27
N THR A 57 0.04 -5.89 14.13
CA THR A 57 -0.20 -7.29 13.73
C THR A 57 1.12 -7.93 13.30
N GLU A 58 1.20 -9.26 13.38
CA GLU A 58 2.39 -10.03 13.00
C GLU A 58 2.00 -11.33 12.27
N GLY A 59 3.00 -12.00 11.71
CA GLY A 59 2.85 -13.31 11.06
C GLY A 59 1.75 -13.34 9.99
N GLN A 60 0.92 -14.39 10.06
CA GLN A 60 -0.14 -14.64 9.08
C GLN A 60 -1.22 -13.54 9.08
N GLU A 61 -1.57 -12.98 10.24
CA GLU A 61 -2.57 -11.93 10.34
C GLU A 61 -2.11 -10.64 9.64
N GLN A 62 -0.84 -10.29 9.81
CA GLN A 62 -0.23 -9.16 9.10
C GLN A 62 -0.22 -9.38 7.59
N ALA A 63 0.11 -10.58 7.13
CA ALA A 63 0.10 -10.92 5.71
C ALA A 63 -1.30 -10.81 5.10
N ARG A 64 -2.31 -11.37 5.78
CA ARG A 64 -3.71 -11.28 5.36
C ARG A 64 -4.19 -9.84 5.27
N LEU A 65 -3.89 -9.05 6.31
CA LEU A 65 -4.30 -7.65 6.35
C LEU A 65 -3.60 -6.83 5.26
N ALA A 66 -2.32 -7.08 4.99
CA ALA A 66 -1.58 -6.42 3.90
C ALA A 66 -2.22 -6.70 2.53
N ALA A 67 -2.59 -7.94 2.24
CA ALA A 67 -3.21 -8.29 0.98
C ALA A 67 -4.64 -7.71 0.85
N VAL A 68 -5.44 -7.68 1.92
CA VAL A 68 -6.79 -7.08 1.90
C VAL A 68 -6.73 -5.56 1.74
N LEU A 69 -5.82 -4.88 2.43
CA LEU A 69 -5.70 -3.43 2.35
C LEU A 69 -5.07 -2.97 1.03
N CYS A 70 -3.99 -3.64 0.60
CA CYS A 70 -3.18 -3.16 -0.51
C CYS A 70 -3.57 -3.75 -1.87
N GLY A 71 -4.05 -4.99 -1.90
CA GLY A 71 -4.40 -5.70 -3.14
C GLY A 71 -5.47 -4.99 -3.97
N PRO A 72 -6.64 -4.64 -3.39
CA PRO A 72 -7.68 -3.91 -4.12
C PRO A 72 -7.21 -2.57 -4.66
N VAL A 73 -6.36 -1.85 -3.93
CA VAL A 73 -5.84 -0.54 -4.38
C VAL A 73 -4.85 -0.72 -5.53
N PHE A 74 -3.98 -1.73 -5.49
CA PHE A 74 -3.13 -2.08 -6.63
C PHE A 74 -3.95 -2.40 -7.88
N VAL A 75 -5.00 -3.24 -7.75
CA VAL A 75 -5.91 -3.57 -8.85
C VAL A 75 -6.62 -2.32 -9.38
N TRP A 76 -7.04 -1.42 -8.50
CA TRP A 76 -7.63 -0.14 -8.89
C TRP A 76 -6.67 0.71 -9.74
N PHE A 77 -5.38 0.79 -9.39
CA PHE A 77 -4.38 1.49 -10.22
C PHE A 77 -4.23 0.84 -11.61
N VAL A 78 -4.18 -0.49 -11.68
CA VAL A 78 -4.08 -1.22 -12.95
C VAL A 78 -5.27 -0.91 -13.85
N ILE A 79 -6.49 -1.01 -13.32
CA ILE A 79 -7.72 -0.73 -14.07
C ILE A 79 -7.76 0.73 -14.50
N SER A 80 -7.44 1.65 -13.59
CA SER A 80 -7.45 3.09 -13.88
C SER A 80 -6.47 3.46 -14.99
N ALA A 81 -5.26 2.90 -14.98
CA ALA A 81 -4.26 3.14 -16.00
C ALA A 81 -4.64 2.48 -17.35
N ALA A 82 -5.17 1.25 -17.32
CA ALA A 82 -5.54 0.51 -18.53
C ALA A 82 -6.76 1.11 -19.25
N MET A 83 -7.71 1.66 -18.48
CA MET A 83 -8.96 2.21 -19.01
C MET A 83 -8.95 3.74 -19.14
N GLY A 84 -7.91 4.42 -18.66
CA GLY A 84 -7.84 5.88 -18.66
C GLY A 84 -8.92 6.52 -17.78
N LEU A 85 -9.16 5.95 -16.60
CA LEU A 85 -10.17 6.48 -15.68
C LEU A 85 -9.74 7.82 -15.08
N GLU A 86 -10.72 8.66 -14.73
CA GLU A 86 -10.51 9.97 -14.12
C GLU A 86 -11.01 10.00 -12.67
N MET A 87 -10.35 10.79 -11.84
CA MET A 87 -10.74 11.10 -10.47
C MET A 87 -10.56 12.60 -10.25
N ALA A 88 -11.63 13.29 -9.81
CA ALA A 88 -11.62 14.74 -9.65
C ALA A 88 -11.27 15.53 -10.94
N ASN A 89 -11.70 15.01 -12.11
CA ASN A 89 -11.40 15.54 -13.45
C ASN A 89 -9.92 15.48 -13.87
N GLU A 90 -9.11 14.70 -13.15
CA GLU A 90 -7.72 14.42 -13.51
C GLU A 90 -7.54 12.91 -13.75
N PRO A 91 -6.58 12.46 -14.57
CA PRO A 91 -6.30 11.04 -14.73
C PRO A 91 -6.04 10.39 -13.37
N ALA A 92 -6.74 9.29 -13.06
CA ALA A 92 -6.65 8.61 -11.77
C ALA A 92 -5.31 7.86 -11.59
N ALA A 93 -4.72 7.41 -12.69
CA ALA A 93 -3.43 6.72 -12.70
C ALA A 93 -2.60 7.12 -13.95
N PRO A 94 -2.09 8.36 -14.02
CA PRO A 94 -1.35 8.85 -15.17
C PRO A 94 -0.02 8.09 -15.31
N PHE A 95 0.28 7.61 -16.52
CA PHE A 95 1.54 6.93 -16.80
C PHE A 95 2.57 7.93 -17.35
N PRO A 96 3.84 7.92 -16.89
CA PRO A 96 4.50 6.91 -16.03
C PRO A 96 4.39 7.15 -14.51
N GLN A 97 3.74 8.22 -14.05
CA GLN A 97 3.71 8.62 -12.65
C GLN A 97 3.06 7.55 -11.74
N ALA A 98 2.11 6.78 -12.25
CA ALA A 98 1.43 5.69 -11.55
C ALA A 98 2.33 4.49 -11.20
N ILE A 99 3.52 4.34 -11.81
CA ILE A 99 4.43 3.22 -11.54
C ILE A 99 4.83 3.18 -10.06
N ILE A 100 5.17 4.32 -9.46
CA ILE A 100 5.61 4.36 -8.06
C ILE A 100 4.47 3.94 -7.12
N PRO A 101 3.26 4.53 -7.19
CA PRO A 101 2.11 4.03 -6.44
C PRO A 101 1.83 2.55 -6.66
N MET A 102 1.90 2.06 -7.91
CA MET A 102 1.69 0.64 -8.21
C MET A 102 2.69 -0.27 -7.50
N ILE A 103 3.97 0.12 -7.40
CA ILE A 103 4.96 -0.65 -6.64
C ILE A 103 4.67 -0.57 -5.14
N LEU A 104 4.40 0.64 -4.62
CA LEU A 104 4.15 0.86 -3.19
C LEU A 104 2.92 0.09 -2.69
N TRP A 105 1.88 -0.03 -3.51
CA TRP A 105 0.70 -0.85 -3.21
C TRP A 105 0.88 -2.32 -3.57
N GLY A 106 1.55 -2.62 -4.67
CA GLY A 106 1.71 -3.98 -5.20
C GLY A 106 2.64 -4.85 -4.36
N MET A 107 3.75 -4.30 -3.85
CA MET A 107 4.70 -5.07 -3.04
C MET A 107 4.11 -5.59 -1.72
N PRO A 108 3.47 -4.77 -0.85
CA PRO A 108 2.83 -5.29 0.35
C PRO A 108 1.66 -6.22 0.01
N ALA A 109 0.95 -6.01 -1.11
CA ALA A 109 -0.08 -6.94 -1.56
C ALA A 109 0.52 -8.31 -1.93
N LEU A 110 1.61 -8.34 -2.70
CA LEU A 110 2.32 -9.55 -3.08
C LEU A 110 2.86 -10.28 -1.86
N CYS A 111 3.57 -9.58 -0.96
CA CYS A 111 4.09 -10.15 0.28
C CYS A 111 2.94 -10.71 1.14
N GLY A 112 1.82 -9.99 1.21
CA GLY A 112 0.63 -10.42 1.91
C GLY A 112 0.04 -11.72 1.36
N VAL A 113 -0.11 -11.83 0.04
CA VAL A 113 -0.61 -13.06 -0.62
C VAL A 113 0.35 -14.22 -0.39
N MET A 114 1.65 -14.00 -0.55
CA MET A 114 2.67 -15.03 -0.33
C MET A 114 2.71 -15.53 1.12
N GLY A 115 2.46 -14.65 2.10
CA GLY A 115 2.40 -14.99 3.52
C GLY A 115 1.02 -15.42 4.03
N TRP A 116 -0.03 -15.33 3.22
CA TRP A 116 -1.44 -15.49 3.66
C TRP A 116 -1.74 -16.86 4.28
N ASN A 117 -1.10 -17.91 3.76
CA ASN A 117 -1.31 -19.31 4.15
C ASN A 117 0.01 -20.03 4.49
N MET A 118 1.08 -19.30 4.79
CA MET A 118 2.31 -19.94 5.27
C MET A 118 2.14 -20.23 6.77
N ASP A 119 2.02 -21.51 7.11
CA ASP A 119 1.96 -21.94 8.51
C ASP A 119 3.34 -21.82 9.15
N GLU A 120 3.44 -21.18 10.32
CA GLU A 120 4.66 -21.17 11.15
C GLU A 120 5.08 -22.59 11.59
N SER A 121 4.18 -23.57 11.48
CA SER A 121 4.40 -24.96 11.90
C SER A 121 4.92 -25.89 10.81
N THR A 122 5.22 -25.40 9.60
CA THR A 122 5.87 -26.27 8.59
C THR A 122 7.33 -26.46 9.00
N PRO A 123 7.74 -27.65 9.49
CA PRO A 123 9.14 -27.86 9.81
C PRO A 123 9.92 -27.68 8.52
N THR A 124 10.98 -26.88 8.56
CA THR A 124 11.98 -26.92 7.52
C THR A 124 12.55 -28.33 7.56
N GLU A 125 12.08 -29.21 6.66
CA GLU A 125 12.73 -30.50 6.47
C GLU A 125 14.18 -30.22 6.10
N ALA A 126 15.08 -30.75 6.95
CA ALA A 126 16.53 -30.57 6.91
C ALA A 126 17.18 -31.41 5.81
#